data_AF-A0A7L2HIZ2-F1
#
_entry.id   AF-A0A7L2HIZ2-F1
#
_cell.length_a   1.000
_cell.length_b   1.000
_cell.length_c   1.000
_cell.angle_alpha   90.00
_cell.angle_beta   90.00
_cell.angle_gamma   90.00
#
_symmetry.space_group_name_H-M   'P 1'
#
loop_
_entity.id
_entity.type
_entity.pdbx_description
1 polymer ?
#
loop_
_entity_poly.entity_id
_entity_poly.type
_entity_poly.pdbx_seq_one_letter_code
_entity_poly.pdbx_strand_id
1 'polypeptide(L)'
;MPSFDEVLKEAGEFGRFQKRVFFLLCQTGITFSFLFASVVFLGQAPDNYWCRIPGAAELSELCGWTLEEEQNFTVLPLRLGNRSSSEECERLDIAWDASVSCAGPLVPYGNHSAGNLPLTACHDNWVYKQPHSSIVSEYNLVCGNAWMLDLSQAILNLGFLAGAFTLGYAADRYGRILIYLLSCLGVGICGIIVAFAPNFTVFLIFRFLQGVFGKGTWMTCYVIVTEIVGSDQRIVGIVIQIFFTLGIMILPGIAYLVPTWQGIQLAISLPNFLFLLYYWVVPESPRWLLTRKKGEKALKIMHNIAKHNGKYLSPHYSEVLSS
;
A
#
# COMPACT_ATOMS: atom_id res chain seq x y z
N MET A 1 -34.98 23.67 20.00
CA MET A 1 -34.65 22.25 19.72
C MET A 1 -33.26 22.02 20.26
N PRO A 2 -33.06 21.11 21.22
CA PRO A 2 -31.73 20.83 21.69
C PRO A 2 -30.88 20.30 20.54
N SER A 3 -29.64 20.79 20.44
CA SER A 3 -28.71 20.32 19.42
C SER A 3 -28.27 18.90 19.76
N PHE A 4 -27.98 18.06 18.74
CA PHE A 4 -27.47 16.70 18.97
C PHE A 4 -26.26 16.68 19.91
N ASP A 5 -25.46 17.75 19.91
CA ASP A 5 -24.29 17.94 20.76
C ASP A 5 -24.64 18.11 22.25
N GLU A 6 -25.80 18.69 22.57
CA GLU A 6 -26.30 18.75 23.95
C GLU A 6 -26.72 17.35 24.44
N VAL A 7 -27.35 16.55 23.58
CA VAL A 7 -27.74 15.17 23.90
C VAL A 7 -26.51 14.29 24.13
N LEU A 8 -25.46 14.50 23.32
CA LEU A 8 -24.20 13.77 23.46
C LEU A 8 -23.45 14.15 24.75
N LYS A 9 -23.49 15.43 25.14
CA LYS A 9 -22.93 15.90 26.42
C LYS A 9 -23.62 15.24 27.62
N GLU A 10 -24.95 15.14 27.58
CA GLU A 10 -25.72 14.51 28.65
C GLU A 10 -25.47 13.00 28.73
N ALA A 11 -25.38 12.31 27.58
CA ALA A 11 -25.00 10.89 27.50
C ALA A 11 -23.57 10.58 28.01
N GLY A 12 -22.77 11.62 28.24
CA GLY A 12 -21.40 11.54 28.76
C GLY A 12 -20.39 11.68 27.65
N GLU A 13 -19.92 12.90 27.44
CA GLU A 13 -18.85 13.22 26.50
C GLU A 13 -17.58 12.44 26.86
N PHE A 14 -17.03 11.70 25.90
CA PHE A 14 -15.82 10.90 26.03
C PHE A 14 -15.83 9.80 27.12
N GLY A 15 -16.96 9.11 27.29
CA GLY A 15 -17.11 7.98 28.22
C GLY A 15 -16.31 6.72 27.83
N ARG A 16 -16.33 5.68 28.67
CA ARG A 16 -15.55 4.43 28.48
C ARG A 16 -15.86 3.75 27.13
N PHE A 17 -17.12 3.78 26.69
CA PHE A 17 -17.53 3.21 25.41
C PHE A 17 -16.90 3.98 24.24
N GLN A 18 -17.00 5.31 24.25
CA GLN A 18 -16.44 6.18 23.22
C GLN A 18 -14.92 6.04 23.14
N LYS A 19 -14.21 5.97 24.28
CA LYS A 19 -12.76 5.71 24.31
C LYS A 19 -12.38 4.38 23.65
N ARG A 20 -13.16 3.31 23.91
CA ARG A 20 -12.92 1.99 23.31
C ARG A 20 -13.14 2.02 21.79
N VAL A 21 -14.26 2.57 21.34
CA VAL A 21 -14.58 2.69 19.90
C VAL A 21 -13.57 3.59 19.18
N PHE A 22 -13.16 4.69 19.82
CA PHE A 22 -12.14 5.60 19.32
C PHE A 22 -10.81 4.88 19.10
N PHE A 23 -10.29 4.18 20.11
CA PHE A 23 -9.04 3.45 20.01
C PHE A 23 -9.07 2.38 18.92
N LEU A 24 -10.18 1.63 18.83
CA LEU A 24 -10.37 0.62 17.78
C LEU A 24 -10.33 1.24 16.38
N LEU A 25 -11.08 2.32 16.16
CA LEU A 25 -11.13 3.00 14.85
C LEU A 25 -9.79 3.66 14.48
N CYS A 26 -9.05 4.20 15.46
CA CYS A 26 -7.72 4.75 15.23
C CYS A 26 -6.71 3.71 14.70
N GLN A 27 -6.88 2.42 15.02
CA GLN A 27 -6.04 1.34 14.46
C GLN A 27 -6.11 1.25 12.93
N THR A 28 -7.24 1.66 12.32
CA THR A 28 -7.39 1.78 10.87
C THR A 28 -6.35 2.73 10.27
N GLY A 29 -5.90 3.72 11.05
CA GLY A 29 -4.91 4.67 10.57
C GLY A 29 -3.54 4.02 10.32
N ILE A 30 -3.20 2.99 11.09
CA ILE A 30 -1.98 2.21 10.90
C ILE A 30 -2.01 1.50 9.54
N THR A 31 -3.10 0.80 9.21
CA THR A 31 -3.19 0.05 7.95
C THR A 31 -3.26 0.95 6.72
N PHE A 32 -3.88 2.13 6.84
CA PHE A 32 -3.82 3.13 5.79
C PHE A 32 -2.39 3.64 5.54
N SER A 33 -1.61 3.82 6.61
CA SER A 33 -0.20 4.21 6.50
C SER A 33 0.63 3.16 5.76
N PHE A 34 0.38 1.89 6.07
CA PHE A 34 1.01 0.79 5.37
C PHE A 34 0.71 0.84 3.87
N LEU A 35 -0.56 1.02 3.49
CA LEU A 35 -0.94 1.16 2.08
C LEU A 35 -0.21 2.33 1.42
N PHE A 36 -0.20 3.50 2.07
CA PHE A 36 0.40 4.72 1.54
C PHE A 36 1.93 4.61 1.35
N ALA A 37 2.64 4.10 2.36
CA ALA A 37 4.10 4.04 2.38
C ALA A 37 4.68 2.74 1.80
N SER A 38 3.86 1.73 1.52
CA SER A 38 4.29 0.41 1.02
C SER A 38 5.16 0.49 -0.23
N VAL A 39 4.95 1.47 -1.11
CA VAL A 39 5.71 1.60 -2.36
C VAL A 39 7.22 1.74 -2.14
N VAL A 40 7.63 2.36 -1.04
CA VAL A 40 9.06 2.59 -0.74
C VAL A 40 9.78 1.27 -0.48
N PHE A 41 9.11 0.32 0.17
CA PHE A 41 9.67 -0.99 0.50
C PHE A 41 9.45 -2.01 -0.62
N LEU A 42 8.32 -1.92 -1.32
CA LEU A 42 8.02 -2.76 -2.47
C LEU A 42 8.91 -2.46 -3.69
N GLY A 43 9.27 -1.18 -3.85
CA GLY A 43 10.04 -0.64 -4.97
C GLY A 43 11.54 -0.52 -4.71
N GLN A 44 12.07 -1.13 -3.65
CA GLN A 44 13.50 -1.08 -3.38
C GLN A 44 14.28 -1.69 -4.55
N ALA A 45 15.11 -0.87 -5.19
CA ALA A 45 15.98 -1.32 -6.27
C ALA A 45 17.00 -2.32 -5.68
N PRO A 46 17.21 -3.48 -6.30
CA PRO A 46 18.22 -4.44 -5.86
C PRO A 46 19.62 -3.82 -6.00
N ASP A 47 20.48 -4.02 -4.99
CA ASP A 47 21.81 -3.38 -4.92
C ASP A 47 22.76 -3.79 -6.06
N ASN A 48 22.50 -4.92 -6.72
CA ASN A 48 23.28 -5.40 -7.85
C ASN A 48 22.36 -6.04 -8.89
N TYR A 49 22.23 -5.35 -10.02
CA TYR A 49 21.62 -5.86 -11.24
C TYR A 49 22.56 -5.58 -12.42
N TRP A 50 22.51 -6.40 -13.45
CA TRP A 50 23.23 -6.14 -14.69
C TRP A 50 22.41 -6.63 -15.88
N CYS A 51 22.77 -6.13 -17.05
CA CYS A 51 22.17 -6.57 -18.28
C CYS A 51 22.98 -7.69 -18.92
N ARG A 52 22.32 -8.80 -19.25
CA ARG A 52 22.92 -9.93 -19.94
C ARG A 52 23.01 -9.66 -21.44
N ILE A 53 24.13 -10.09 -22.02
CA ILE A 53 24.39 -10.05 -23.47
C ILE A 53 23.56 -11.15 -24.16
N PRO A 54 22.98 -10.91 -25.36
CA PRO A 54 22.28 -11.96 -26.10
C PRO A 54 23.21 -13.15 -26.36
N GLY A 55 22.74 -14.37 -26.07
CA GLY A 55 23.52 -15.60 -26.20
C GLY A 55 24.39 -15.96 -24.98
N ALA A 56 24.55 -15.05 -24.01
CA ALA A 56 25.33 -15.35 -22.80
C ALA A 56 24.71 -16.43 -21.91
N ALA A 57 23.38 -16.57 -21.89
CA ALA A 57 22.71 -17.63 -21.14
C ALA A 57 23.02 -19.03 -21.71
N GLU A 58 22.93 -19.16 -23.04
CA GLU A 58 23.22 -20.42 -23.74
C GLU A 58 24.71 -20.79 -23.62
N LEU A 59 25.59 -19.79 -23.72
CA LEU A 59 27.04 -19.99 -23.53
C LEU A 59 27.36 -20.36 -22.07
N SER A 60 26.70 -19.73 -21.10
CA SER A 60 26.84 -20.02 -19.67
C SER A 60 26.44 -21.47 -19.35
N GLU A 61 25.34 -21.96 -19.92
CA GLU A 61 24.93 -23.37 -19.80
C GLU A 61 25.89 -24.33 -20.50
N LEU A 62 26.37 -23.98 -21.70
CA LEU A 62 27.31 -24.80 -22.46
C LEU A 62 28.68 -24.92 -21.76
N CYS A 63 29.16 -23.81 -21.19
CA CYS A 63 30.46 -23.72 -20.54
C CYS A 63 30.42 -24.11 -19.05
N GLY A 64 29.24 -24.27 -18.46
CA GLY A 64 29.05 -24.58 -17.03
C GLY A 64 29.51 -23.45 -16.10
N TRP A 65 29.32 -22.19 -16.51
CA TRP A 65 29.74 -21.03 -15.73
C TRP A 65 28.85 -20.78 -14.52
N THR A 66 29.43 -20.20 -13.49
CA THR A 66 28.69 -19.60 -12.37
C THR A 66 28.16 -18.21 -12.74
N LEU A 67 27.09 -17.77 -12.05
CA LEU A 67 26.49 -16.44 -12.26
C LEU A 67 27.51 -15.29 -12.07
N GLU A 68 28.48 -15.48 -11.17
CA GLU A 68 29.54 -14.50 -10.90
C GLU A 68 30.59 -14.46 -12.03
N GLU A 69 30.94 -15.61 -12.61
CA GLU A 69 31.83 -15.69 -13.77
C GLU A 69 31.19 -15.04 -14.99
N GLU A 70 29.90 -15.32 -15.23
CA GLU A 70 29.13 -14.70 -16.31
C GLU A 70 29.03 -13.17 -16.13
N GLN A 71 28.78 -12.70 -14.91
CA GLN A 71 28.79 -11.27 -14.59
C GLN A 71 30.17 -10.67 -14.84
N ASN A 72 31.25 -11.37 -14.47
CA ASN A 72 32.61 -10.89 -14.71
C ASN A 72 32.86 -10.74 -16.22
N PHE A 73 32.54 -11.74 -17.04
CA PHE A 73 32.75 -11.64 -18.49
C PHE A 73 31.87 -10.59 -19.20
N THR A 74 30.68 -10.29 -18.67
CA THR A 74 29.75 -9.33 -19.27
C THR A 74 29.98 -7.89 -18.77
N VAL A 75 30.43 -7.70 -17.52
CA VAL A 75 30.54 -6.39 -16.85
C VAL A 75 31.99 -5.88 -16.74
N LEU A 76 33.01 -6.75 -16.85
CA LEU A 76 34.43 -6.36 -16.73
C LEU A 76 34.87 -5.26 -17.71
N PRO A 77 34.43 -5.21 -18.99
CA PRO A 77 34.79 -4.12 -19.91
C PRO A 77 34.24 -2.75 -19.48
N LEU A 78 33.08 -2.72 -18.81
CA LEU A 78 32.46 -1.49 -18.29
C LEU A 78 33.25 -0.94 -17.10
N ARG A 79 33.74 -1.82 -16.21
CA ARG A 79 34.54 -1.42 -15.03
C ARG A 79 35.93 -0.89 -15.36
N LEU A 80 36.58 -1.41 -16.41
CA LEU A 80 37.91 -0.94 -16.84
C LEU A 80 37.87 0.45 -17.50
N GLY A 81 36.69 0.92 -17.94
CA GLY A 81 36.51 2.24 -18.57
C GLY A 81 36.63 3.44 -17.62
N ASN A 82 36.75 3.24 -16.31
CA ASN A 82 36.78 4.31 -15.29
C ASN A 82 35.58 5.27 -15.39
N ARG A 83 34.42 4.74 -15.77
CA ARG A 83 33.18 5.50 -15.93
C ARG A 83 32.20 5.09 -14.82
N SER A 84 31.78 6.09 -14.04
CA SER A 84 31.02 5.93 -12.80
C SER A 84 29.52 5.83 -13.06
N SER A 85 28.87 4.85 -12.42
CA SER A 85 27.44 4.73 -12.02
C SER A 85 26.33 4.94 -13.06
N SER A 86 26.57 5.60 -14.20
CA SER A 86 25.60 5.81 -15.28
C SER A 86 25.53 4.64 -16.26
N GLU A 87 26.41 3.64 -16.11
CA GLU A 87 26.59 2.52 -17.03
C GLU A 87 25.97 1.20 -16.55
N GLU A 88 25.33 1.18 -15.37
CA GLU A 88 24.58 0.02 -14.89
C GLU A 88 23.36 -0.31 -15.77
N CYS A 89 23.00 0.64 -16.65
CA CYS A 89 21.89 0.56 -17.58
C CYS A 89 22.26 0.21 -19.02
N GLU A 90 23.55 0.12 -19.29
CA GLU A 90 24.10 -0.12 -20.62
C GLU A 90 24.72 -1.51 -20.70
N ARG A 91 24.72 -2.07 -21.90
CA ARG A 91 25.33 -3.36 -22.21
C ARG A 91 26.18 -3.23 -23.45
N LEU A 92 27.10 -4.16 -23.64
CA LEU A 92 27.84 -4.27 -24.88
C LEU A 92 26.90 -4.65 -26.02
N ASP A 93 26.96 -3.92 -27.13
CA ASP A 93 26.21 -4.21 -28.35
C ASP A 93 26.90 -5.30 -29.17
N ILE A 94 27.05 -6.46 -28.55
CA ILE A 94 27.61 -7.67 -29.15
C ILE A 94 26.64 -8.82 -28.92
N ALA A 95 26.68 -9.83 -29.78
CA ALA A 95 25.96 -11.09 -29.58
C ALA A 95 26.99 -12.20 -29.46
N TRP A 96 26.86 -13.05 -28.45
CA TRP A 96 27.68 -14.25 -28.34
C TRP A 96 27.00 -15.40 -29.06
N ASP A 97 27.78 -16.09 -29.88
CA ASP A 97 27.38 -17.33 -30.52
C ASP A 97 28.08 -18.53 -29.86
N ALA A 98 27.66 -19.75 -30.21
CA ALA A 98 28.26 -20.97 -29.69
C ALA A 98 29.73 -21.21 -30.15
N SER A 99 30.28 -20.34 -31.00
CA SER A 99 31.67 -20.41 -31.47
C SER A 99 32.64 -19.68 -30.54
N VAL A 100 32.12 -18.89 -29.61
CA VAL A 100 32.89 -18.12 -28.63
C VAL A 100 33.53 -19.05 -27.57
N SER A 101 34.80 -18.78 -27.24
CA SER A 101 35.55 -19.58 -26.25
C SER A 101 35.11 -19.32 -24.82
N CYS A 102 34.87 -20.40 -24.06
CA CYS A 102 34.51 -20.39 -22.64
C CYS A 102 35.57 -19.78 -21.70
N ALA A 103 36.83 -19.64 -22.13
CA ALA A 103 37.90 -19.09 -21.28
C ALA A 103 38.17 -17.61 -21.55
N GLY A 104 37.62 -17.05 -22.63
CA GLY A 104 37.92 -15.70 -23.09
C GLY A 104 36.91 -15.22 -24.12
N PRO A 105 35.64 -15.01 -23.74
CA PRO A 105 34.58 -14.66 -24.68
C PRO A 105 34.77 -13.29 -25.35
N LEU A 106 35.60 -12.44 -24.76
CA LEU A 106 35.93 -11.11 -25.28
C LEU A 106 37.21 -11.10 -26.16
N VAL A 107 37.95 -12.20 -26.24
CA VAL A 107 39.20 -12.30 -27.03
C VAL A 107 38.99 -12.00 -28.51
N PRO A 108 37.90 -12.44 -29.18
CA PRO A 108 37.62 -12.07 -30.57
C PRO A 108 37.47 -10.56 -30.80
N TYR A 109 37.13 -9.82 -29.74
CA TYR A 109 36.88 -8.38 -29.77
C TYR A 109 38.07 -7.55 -29.25
N GLY A 110 39.16 -8.20 -28.82
CA GLY A 110 40.33 -7.60 -28.15
C GLY A 110 41.23 -6.71 -29.03
N ASN A 111 40.94 -6.55 -30.33
CA ASN A 111 41.61 -5.54 -31.17
C ASN A 111 41.09 -4.11 -30.92
N HIS A 112 39.92 -3.97 -30.30
CA HIS A 112 39.46 -2.70 -29.75
C HIS A 112 39.93 -2.64 -28.29
N SER A 113 40.65 -1.57 -27.91
CA SER A 113 40.92 -1.26 -26.51
C SER A 113 39.61 -1.43 -25.74
N ALA A 114 39.62 -2.14 -24.61
CA ALA A 114 38.40 -2.54 -23.88
C ALA A 114 37.41 -1.38 -23.57
N GLY A 115 37.84 -0.12 -23.68
CA GLY A 115 36.99 1.08 -23.58
C GLY A 115 36.34 1.61 -24.87
N ASN A 116 36.50 0.95 -26.03
CA ASN A 116 35.94 1.39 -27.33
C ASN A 116 34.88 0.43 -27.92
N LEU A 117 34.38 -0.53 -27.15
CA LEU A 117 33.27 -1.36 -27.62
C LEU A 117 31.97 -0.54 -27.67
N PRO A 118 31.12 -0.74 -28.69
CA PRO A 118 29.84 -0.05 -28.77
C PRO A 118 28.94 -0.48 -27.61
N LEU A 119 28.34 0.51 -26.96
CA LEU A 119 27.40 0.34 -25.86
C LEU A 119 26.00 0.64 -26.36
N THR A 120 25.03 -0.14 -25.90
CA THR A 120 23.60 0.06 -26.17
C THR A 120 22.80 0.00 -24.87
N ALA A 121 21.65 0.67 -24.84
CA ALA A 121 20.76 0.63 -23.70
C ALA A 121 20.19 -0.78 -23.52
N CYS A 122 20.14 -1.27 -22.28
CA CYS A 122 19.52 -2.55 -21.99
C CYS A 122 18.01 -2.42 -21.98
N HIS A 123 17.34 -3.13 -22.89
CA HIS A 123 15.88 -3.22 -22.95
C HIS A 123 15.37 -4.54 -22.35
N ASP A 124 16.05 -5.65 -22.62
CA ASP A 124 15.66 -7.00 -22.23
C ASP A 124 16.85 -7.81 -21.68
N ASN A 125 16.58 -8.86 -20.90
CA ASN A 125 17.56 -9.77 -20.24
C ASN A 125 18.28 -9.20 -19.01
N TRP A 126 17.54 -8.59 -18.10
CA TRP A 126 18.07 -8.20 -16.78
C TRP A 126 18.33 -9.41 -15.90
N VAL A 127 19.47 -9.40 -15.19
CA VAL A 127 19.82 -10.40 -14.18
C VAL A 127 19.97 -9.72 -12.83
N TYR A 128 19.28 -10.27 -11.83
CA TYR A 128 19.29 -9.79 -10.46
C TYR A 128 19.93 -10.82 -9.54
N LYS A 129 20.77 -10.38 -8.60
CA LYS A 129 21.39 -11.27 -7.60
C LYS A 129 20.35 -11.92 -6.67
N GLN A 130 19.22 -11.25 -6.44
CA GLN A 130 18.08 -11.75 -5.68
C GLN A 130 16.80 -11.61 -6.53
N PRO A 131 16.48 -12.60 -7.38
CA PRO A 131 15.26 -12.58 -8.18
C PRO A 131 14.04 -12.64 -7.25
N HIS A 132 12.97 -11.92 -7.61
CA HIS A 132 11.69 -11.86 -6.88
C HIS A 132 11.72 -11.21 -5.48
N SER A 133 12.80 -10.52 -5.11
CA SER A 133 12.83 -9.82 -3.82
C SER A 133 11.98 -8.55 -3.83
N SER A 134 11.97 -7.82 -4.94
CA SER A 134 11.23 -6.55 -5.10
C SER A 134 10.41 -6.49 -6.38
N ILE A 135 9.42 -5.60 -6.42
CA ILE A 135 8.60 -5.34 -7.63
C ILE A 135 9.50 -4.93 -8.81
N VAL A 136 10.62 -4.27 -8.52
CA VAL A 136 11.63 -3.87 -9.49
C VAL A 136 12.26 -5.07 -10.18
N SER A 137 12.64 -6.09 -9.40
CA SER A 137 13.22 -7.34 -9.92
C SER A 137 12.19 -8.23 -10.62
N GLU A 138 10.90 -8.13 -10.24
CA GLU A 138 9.82 -8.94 -10.81
C GLU A 138 9.42 -8.48 -12.22
N TYR A 139 9.29 -7.16 -12.40
CA TYR A 139 8.81 -6.56 -13.66
C TYR A 139 9.90 -5.81 -14.43
N ASN A 140 11.17 -5.99 -14.08
CA ASN A 140 12.31 -5.32 -14.71
C ASN A 140 12.19 -3.78 -14.75
N LEU A 141 11.80 -3.18 -13.62
CA LEU A 141 11.50 -1.73 -13.53
C LEU A 141 12.75 -0.89 -13.27
N VAL A 142 13.81 -1.12 -14.05
CA VAL A 142 15.11 -0.47 -13.86
C VAL A 142 15.39 0.48 -15.02
N CYS A 143 16.27 1.46 -14.80
CA CYS A 143 16.76 2.35 -15.84
C CYS A 143 15.62 3.08 -16.57
N GLY A 144 15.44 2.83 -17.87
CA GLY A 144 14.38 3.41 -18.69
C GLY A 144 12.95 3.10 -18.21
N ASN A 145 12.75 2.08 -17.37
CA ASN A 145 11.45 1.70 -16.81
C ASN A 145 11.27 2.10 -15.33
N ALA A 146 12.24 2.78 -14.70
CA ALA A 146 12.15 3.19 -13.30
C ALA A 146 10.94 4.09 -13.01
N TRP A 147 10.53 4.92 -13.98
CA TRP A 147 9.33 5.78 -13.88
C TRP A 147 8.02 5.01 -13.67
N MET A 148 7.99 3.71 -13.97
CA MET A 148 6.80 2.88 -13.76
C MET A 148 6.50 2.66 -12.27
N LEU A 149 7.51 2.72 -11.39
CA LEU A 149 7.28 2.74 -9.94
C LEU A 149 6.53 4.01 -9.53
N ASP A 150 6.96 5.16 -10.04
CA ASP A 150 6.30 6.45 -9.78
C ASP A 150 4.87 6.45 -10.35
N LEU A 151 4.68 5.87 -11.53
CA LEU A 151 3.35 5.66 -12.12
C LEU A 151 2.45 4.85 -11.19
N SER A 152 2.97 3.78 -10.57
CA SER A 152 2.18 2.96 -9.65
C SER A 152 1.68 3.75 -8.43
N GLN A 153 2.52 4.64 -7.89
CA GLN A 153 2.15 5.53 -6.80
C GLN A 153 1.18 6.62 -7.26
N ALA A 154 1.37 7.17 -8.45
CA ALA A 154 0.45 8.13 -9.05
C ALA A 154 -0.95 7.52 -9.26
N ILE A 155 -1.03 6.28 -9.72
CA ILE A 155 -2.29 5.54 -9.90
C ILE A 155 -2.96 5.25 -8.55
N LEU A 156 -2.19 4.88 -7.53
CA LEU A 156 -2.71 4.72 -6.16
C LEU A 156 -3.34 6.04 -5.66
N ASN A 157 -2.65 7.17 -5.86
CA ASN A 157 -3.13 8.50 -5.48
C ASN A 157 -4.37 8.93 -6.28
N LEU A 158 -4.42 8.61 -7.57
CA LEU A 158 -5.61 8.82 -8.39
C LEU A 158 -6.79 7.99 -7.86
N GLY A 159 -6.52 6.75 -7.43
CA GLY A 159 -7.47 5.91 -6.70
C GLY A 159 -7.95 6.58 -5.42
N PHE A 160 -7.07 7.17 -4.62
CA PHE A 160 -7.46 7.93 -3.44
C PHE A 160 -8.43 9.08 -3.77
N LEU A 161 -8.16 9.84 -4.82
CA LEU A 161 -9.05 10.91 -5.27
C LEU A 161 -10.44 10.36 -5.61
N ALA A 162 -10.49 9.34 -6.46
CA ALA A 162 -11.74 8.71 -6.86
C ALA A 162 -12.51 8.11 -5.66
N GLY A 163 -11.81 7.46 -4.73
CA GLY A 163 -12.37 6.90 -3.51
C GLY A 163 -12.96 7.96 -2.57
N ALA A 164 -12.31 9.11 -2.43
CA ALA A 164 -12.81 10.21 -1.61
C ALA A 164 -14.18 10.71 -2.11
N PHE A 165 -14.36 10.85 -3.43
CA PHE A 165 -15.65 11.27 -4.00
C PHE A 165 -16.70 10.16 -3.97
N THR A 166 -16.35 8.97 -4.45
CA THR A 166 -17.32 7.88 -4.67
C THR A 166 -17.74 7.22 -3.36
N LEU A 167 -16.78 6.72 -2.57
CA LEU A 167 -17.07 6.02 -1.31
C LEU A 167 -17.43 7.00 -0.19
N GLY A 168 -16.92 8.24 -0.22
CA GLY A 168 -17.40 9.31 0.65
C GLY A 168 -18.89 9.59 0.44
N TYR A 169 -19.29 9.82 -0.82
CA TYR A 169 -20.71 10.02 -1.14
C TYR A 169 -21.56 8.79 -0.84
N ALA A 170 -21.06 7.59 -1.13
CA ALA A 170 -21.75 6.35 -0.83
C ALA A 170 -21.96 6.16 0.68
N ALA A 171 -20.99 6.55 1.52
CA ALA A 171 -21.09 6.43 2.98
C ALA A 171 -22.20 7.32 3.55
N ASP A 172 -22.34 8.53 3.03
CA ASP A 172 -23.45 9.41 3.41
C ASP A 172 -24.79 8.90 2.87
N ARG A 173 -24.80 8.15 1.76
CA ARG A 173 -26.03 7.60 1.18
C ARG A 173 -26.52 6.31 1.82
N TYR A 174 -25.65 5.32 1.96
CA TYR A 174 -25.99 3.93 2.29
C TYR A 174 -25.74 3.56 3.74
N GLY A 175 -24.94 4.36 4.47
CA GLY A 175 -24.56 4.09 5.85
C GLY A 175 -23.05 4.05 5.98
N ARG A 176 -22.54 4.52 7.12
CA ARG A 176 -21.11 4.76 7.26
C ARG A 176 -20.37 3.50 7.60
N ILE A 177 -20.93 2.68 8.50
CA ILE A 177 -20.29 1.42 8.86
C ILE A 177 -20.32 0.41 7.71
N LEU A 178 -21.41 0.38 6.94
CA LEU A 178 -21.54 -0.53 5.80
C LEU A 178 -20.47 -0.23 4.74
N ILE A 179 -20.32 1.04 4.35
CA ILE A 179 -19.31 1.44 3.38
C ILE A 179 -17.90 1.27 3.95
N TYR A 180 -17.68 1.54 5.24
CA TYR A 180 -16.39 1.27 5.88
C TYR A 180 -15.99 -0.21 5.78
N LEU A 181 -16.91 -1.14 6.08
CA LEU A 181 -16.65 -2.58 6.02
C LEU A 181 -16.43 -3.08 4.59
N LEU A 182 -17.25 -2.64 3.64
CA LEU A 182 -17.06 -2.93 2.22
C LEU A 182 -15.72 -2.40 1.71
N SER A 183 -15.31 -1.22 2.17
CA SER A 183 -14.00 -0.66 1.82
C SER A 183 -12.85 -1.47 2.43
N CYS A 184 -12.96 -1.90 3.70
CA CYS A 184 -11.97 -2.79 4.33
C CYS A 184 -11.82 -4.12 3.57
N LEU A 185 -12.95 -4.74 3.18
CA LEU A 185 -12.97 -5.94 2.34
C LEU A 185 -12.28 -5.67 1.00
N GLY A 186 -12.64 -4.57 0.34
CA GLY A 186 -12.08 -4.19 -0.95
C GLY A 186 -10.56 -4.01 -0.89
N VAL A 187 -10.03 -3.31 0.12
CA VAL A 187 -8.58 -3.16 0.32
C VAL A 187 -7.90 -4.50 0.53
N GLY A 188 -8.47 -5.37 1.37
CA GLY A 188 -7.89 -6.69 1.67
C GLY A 188 -7.83 -7.59 0.43
N ILE A 189 -8.95 -7.70 -0.30
CA ILE A 189 -9.04 -8.53 -1.51
C ILE A 189 -8.13 -7.99 -2.62
N CYS A 190 -8.21 -6.68 -2.91
CA CYS A 190 -7.34 -6.07 -3.92
C CYS A 190 -5.87 -6.23 -3.54
N GLY A 191 -5.53 -6.10 -2.25
CA GLY A 191 -4.18 -6.25 -1.75
C GLY A 191 -3.60 -7.66 -1.95
N ILE A 192 -4.41 -8.70 -1.74
CA ILE A 192 -4.02 -10.10 -2.03
C ILE A 192 -3.81 -10.30 -3.54
N ILE A 193 -4.70 -9.76 -4.38
CA ILE A 193 -4.56 -9.88 -5.84
C ILE A 193 -3.30 -9.17 -6.33
N VAL A 194 -2.96 -8.00 -5.74
CA VAL A 194 -1.72 -7.28 -6.01
C VAL A 194 -0.49 -8.11 -5.65
N ALA A 195 -0.53 -8.87 -4.55
CA ALA A 195 0.60 -9.72 -4.13
C ALA A 195 0.86 -10.89 -5.12
N PHE A 196 -0.16 -11.34 -5.84
CA PHE A 196 -0.05 -12.45 -6.81
C PHE A 196 -0.32 -12.00 -8.26
N ALA A 197 -0.08 -10.71 -8.56
CA ALA A 197 -0.38 -10.18 -9.88
C ALA A 197 0.55 -10.79 -10.95
N PRO A 198 0.02 -11.42 -12.01
CA PRO A 198 0.85 -12.05 -13.04
C PRO A 198 1.45 -11.03 -14.02
N ASN A 199 0.81 -9.86 -14.15
CA ASN A 199 1.18 -8.84 -15.14
C ASN A 199 1.16 -7.45 -14.49
N PHE A 200 2.03 -6.57 -14.97
CA PHE A 200 2.11 -5.19 -14.48
C PHE A 200 0.79 -4.41 -14.67
N THR A 201 0.06 -4.64 -15.77
CA THR A 201 -1.25 -4.01 -15.99
C THR A 201 -2.27 -4.42 -14.92
N VAL A 202 -2.31 -5.71 -14.56
CA VAL A 202 -3.19 -6.22 -13.51
C VAL A 202 -2.80 -5.61 -12.17
N PHE A 203 -1.49 -5.55 -11.89
CA PHE A 203 -0.95 -4.87 -10.72
C PHE A 203 -1.46 -3.42 -10.63
N LEU A 204 -1.36 -2.61 -11.69
CA LEU A 204 -1.81 -1.22 -11.68
C LEU A 204 -3.33 -1.07 -11.48
N ILE A 205 -4.15 -1.92 -12.12
CA ILE A 205 -5.61 -1.88 -11.98
C ILE A 205 -6.01 -2.16 -10.53
N PHE A 206 -5.47 -3.22 -9.93
CA PHE A 206 -5.79 -3.54 -8.54
C PHE A 206 -5.16 -2.57 -7.55
N ARG A 207 -4.03 -1.94 -7.91
CA ARG A 207 -3.44 -0.85 -7.12
C ARG A 207 -4.34 0.38 -7.10
N PHE A 208 -4.93 0.75 -8.25
CA PHE A 208 -5.95 1.80 -8.32
C PHE A 208 -7.15 1.50 -7.42
N LEU A 209 -7.70 0.28 -7.53
CA LEU A 209 -8.84 -0.15 -6.70
C LEU A 209 -8.48 -0.18 -5.21
N GLN A 210 -7.29 -0.64 -4.86
CA GLN A 210 -6.78 -0.61 -3.49
C GLN A 210 -6.71 0.83 -2.95
N GLY A 211 -6.34 1.79 -3.80
CA GLY A 211 -6.42 3.23 -3.49
C GLY A 211 -7.86 3.69 -3.23
N VAL A 212 -8.79 3.40 -4.16
CA VAL A 212 -10.22 3.76 -4.02
C VAL A 212 -10.76 3.30 -2.67
N PHE A 213 -10.66 2.00 -2.38
CA PHE A 213 -11.14 1.44 -1.12
C PHE A 213 -10.35 1.95 0.09
N GLY A 214 -9.03 2.12 -0.04
CA GLY A 214 -8.17 2.59 1.05
C GLY A 214 -8.54 3.97 1.55
N LYS A 215 -8.76 4.92 0.63
CA LYS A 215 -9.20 6.27 1.01
C LYS A 215 -10.63 6.26 1.53
N GLY A 216 -11.51 5.45 0.95
CA GLY A 216 -12.88 5.26 1.44
C GLY A 216 -12.89 4.82 2.90
N THR A 217 -12.09 3.82 3.25
CA THR A 217 -11.92 3.34 4.62
C THR A 217 -11.43 4.44 5.56
N TRP A 218 -10.36 5.16 5.20
CA TRP A 218 -9.82 6.25 6.03
C TRP A 218 -10.86 7.37 6.27
N MET A 219 -11.52 7.82 5.21
CA MET A 219 -12.50 8.91 5.28
C MET A 219 -13.71 8.49 6.11
N THR A 220 -14.31 7.33 5.82
CA THR A 220 -15.47 6.85 6.59
C THR A 220 -15.12 6.62 8.07
N CYS A 221 -13.93 6.09 8.37
CA CYS A 221 -13.44 5.95 9.73
C CYS A 221 -13.36 7.29 10.46
N TYR A 222 -12.70 8.29 9.85
CA TYR A 222 -12.56 9.63 10.44
C TYR A 222 -13.93 10.23 10.77
N VAL A 223 -14.88 10.12 9.83
CA VAL A 223 -16.18 10.77 9.95
C VAL A 223 -17.10 10.00 10.92
N ILE A 224 -16.97 8.67 11.07
CA ILE A 224 -17.63 7.90 12.15
C ILE A 224 -17.10 8.33 13.52
N VAL A 225 -15.78 8.45 13.66
CA VAL A 225 -15.15 8.82 14.94
C VAL A 225 -15.63 10.20 15.39
N THR A 226 -15.60 11.20 14.51
CA THR A 226 -16.01 12.57 14.87
C THR A 226 -17.48 12.65 15.26
N GLU A 227 -18.36 11.83 14.67
CA GLU A 227 -19.78 11.83 14.98
C GLU A 227 -20.18 11.06 16.24
N ILE A 228 -19.46 9.98 16.58
CA ILE A 228 -19.73 9.19 17.79
C ILE A 228 -19.14 9.86 19.03
N VAL A 229 -17.94 10.42 18.90
CA VAL A 229 -17.20 10.96 20.03
C VAL A 229 -17.65 12.38 20.34
N GLY A 230 -17.98 13.19 19.33
CA GLY A 230 -18.43 14.59 19.44
C GLY A 230 -17.50 15.55 20.19
N SER A 231 -16.36 15.05 20.70
CA SER A 231 -15.28 15.81 21.30
C SER A 231 -14.60 16.70 20.25
N ASP A 232 -13.76 17.63 20.72
CA ASP A 232 -13.03 18.58 19.88
C ASP A 232 -12.38 17.85 18.70
N GLN A 233 -12.89 18.13 17.49
CA GLN A 233 -12.49 17.45 16.25
C GLN A 233 -10.98 17.54 16.04
N ARG A 234 -10.36 18.59 16.61
CA ARG A 234 -8.92 18.80 16.60
C ARG A 234 -8.16 17.68 17.31
N ILE A 235 -8.62 17.22 18.47
CA ILE A 235 -7.98 16.14 19.24
C ILE A 235 -8.11 14.81 18.48
N VAL A 236 -9.30 14.55 17.93
CA VAL A 236 -9.56 13.35 17.12
C VAL A 236 -8.59 13.28 15.94
N GLY A 237 -8.43 14.38 15.20
CA GLY A 237 -7.49 14.46 14.08
C GLY A 237 -6.05 14.23 14.51
N ILE A 238 -5.61 14.85 15.61
CA ILE A 238 -4.24 14.69 16.14
C ILE A 238 -3.97 13.21 16.49
N VAL A 239 -4.88 12.55 17.20
CA VAL A 239 -4.66 11.15 17.59
C VAL A 239 -4.63 10.24 16.38
N ILE A 240 -5.57 10.39 15.44
CA ILE A 240 -5.55 9.60 14.20
C ILE A 240 -4.22 9.78 13.44
N GLN A 241 -3.67 11.00 13.43
CA GLN A 241 -2.36 11.27 12.84
C GLN A 241 -1.21 10.58 13.60
N ILE A 242 -1.27 10.50 14.94
CA ILE A 242 -0.29 9.76 15.74
C ILE A 242 -0.30 8.27 15.36
N PHE A 243 -1.48 7.66 15.23
CA PHE A 243 -1.60 6.27 14.77
C PHE A 243 -1.08 6.09 13.35
N PHE A 244 -1.29 7.08 12.48
CA PHE A 244 -0.71 7.06 11.14
C PHE A 244 0.83 7.06 11.19
N THR A 245 1.43 7.95 11.99
CA THR A 245 2.89 7.99 12.18
C THR A 245 3.42 6.69 12.79
N LEU A 246 2.72 6.09 13.76
CA LEU A 246 3.07 4.77 14.30
C LEU A 246 3.08 3.70 13.20
N GLY A 247 2.12 3.71 12.28
CA GLY A 247 2.11 2.80 11.14
C GLY A 247 3.32 2.96 10.23
N ILE A 248 3.73 4.20 9.93
CA ILE A 248 4.95 4.44 9.15
C ILE A 248 6.19 3.88 9.87
N MET A 249 6.28 4.01 11.19
CA MET A 249 7.42 3.48 11.96
C MET A 249 7.44 1.95 12.06
N ILE A 250 6.27 1.29 12.07
CA ILE A 250 6.16 -0.18 12.12
C ILE A 250 6.54 -0.81 10.77
N LEU A 251 6.26 -0.12 9.65
CA LEU A 251 6.44 -0.65 8.30
C LEU A 251 7.89 -1.11 7.98
N PRO A 252 8.96 -0.35 8.30
CA PRO A 252 10.33 -0.82 8.15
C PRO A 252 10.62 -2.11 8.94
N GLY A 253 10.03 -2.26 10.13
CA GLY A 253 10.17 -3.47 10.94
C GLY A 253 9.54 -4.69 10.27
N ILE A 254 8.39 -4.52 9.62
CA ILE A 254 7.75 -5.58 8.81
C ILE A 254 8.64 -5.93 7.61
N ALA A 255 9.16 -4.92 6.90
CA ALA A 255 10.04 -5.12 5.76
C ALA A 255 11.35 -5.84 6.14
N TYR A 256 11.88 -5.60 7.34
CA TYR A 256 13.05 -6.32 7.84
C TYR A 256 12.76 -7.80 8.13
N LEU A 257 11.59 -8.12 8.67
CA LEU A 257 11.20 -9.51 8.99
C LEU A 257 10.81 -10.31 7.74
N VAL A 258 10.26 -9.65 6.73
CA VAL A 258 9.73 -10.29 5.52
C VAL A 258 10.38 -9.63 4.29
N PRO A 259 11.48 -10.19 3.76
CA PRO A 259 12.23 -9.57 2.67
C PRO A 259 11.59 -9.71 1.28
N THR A 260 10.52 -10.49 1.15
CA THR A 260 9.78 -10.65 -0.11
C THR A 260 8.69 -9.59 -0.26
N TRP A 261 8.64 -8.93 -1.41
CA TRP A 261 7.60 -7.92 -1.70
C TRP A 261 6.17 -8.46 -1.56
N GLN A 262 5.92 -9.71 -1.96
CA GLN A 262 4.62 -10.38 -1.83
C GLN A 262 4.23 -10.53 -0.36
N GLY A 263 5.17 -10.97 0.47
CA GLY A 263 4.97 -11.12 1.91
C GLY A 263 4.69 -9.79 2.61
N ILE A 264 5.37 -8.71 2.22
CA ILE A 264 5.07 -7.35 2.72
C ILE A 264 3.65 -6.95 2.33
N GLN A 265 3.27 -7.11 1.06
CA GLN A 265 1.92 -6.77 0.59
C GLN A 265 0.84 -7.57 1.32
N LEU A 266 1.07 -8.85 1.59
CA LEU A 266 0.16 -9.70 2.38
C LEU A 266 0.09 -9.24 3.85
N ALA A 267 1.24 -8.96 4.48
CA ALA A 267 1.29 -8.47 5.86
C ALA A 267 0.53 -7.14 6.05
N ILE A 268 0.49 -6.31 5.01
CA ILE A 268 -0.26 -5.05 4.99
C ILE A 268 -1.76 -5.28 4.74
N SER A 269 -2.10 -6.28 3.92
CA SER A 269 -3.47 -6.53 3.48
C SER A 269 -4.28 -7.31 4.52
N LEU A 270 -3.67 -8.31 5.16
CA LEU A 270 -4.33 -9.21 6.13
C LEU A 270 -4.96 -8.51 7.33
N PRO A 271 -4.33 -7.49 7.96
CA PRO A 271 -4.95 -6.77 9.07
C PRO A 271 -6.28 -6.10 8.71
N ASN A 272 -6.53 -5.78 7.43
CA ASN A 272 -7.79 -5.14 7.02
C ASN A 272 -9.01 -6.07 7.22
N PHE A 273 -8.82 -7.40 7.18
CA PHE A 273 -9.90 -8.35 7.46
C PHE A 273 -10.29 -8.38 8.94
N LEU A 274 -9.39 -8.00 9.85
CA LEU A 274 -9.71 -7.90 11.28
C LEU A 274 -10.72 -6.78 11.56
N PHE A 275 -10.72 -5.72 10.75
CA PHE A 275 -11.70 -4.64 10.87
C PHE A 275 -13.12 -5.06 10.52
N LEU A 276 -13.34 -6.22 9.89
CA LEU A 276 -14.69 -6.75 9.68
C LEU A 276 -15.39 -7.09 10.99
N LEU A 277 -14.61 -7.46 12.00
CA LEU A 277 -15.11 -7.70 13.35
C LEU A 277 -15.67 -6.43 13.99
N TYR A 278 -15.34 -5.24 13.46
CA TYR A 278 -15.84 -3.98 13.99
C TYR A 278 -17.34 -3.79 13.74
N TYR A 279 -17.94 -4.53 12.80
CA TYR A 279 -19.40 -4.57 12.64
C TYR A 279 -20.14 -4.88 13.95
N TRP A 280 -19.57 -5.73 14.79
CA TRP A 280 -20.18 -6.16 16.05
C TRP A 280 -19.91 -5.20 17.22
N VAL A 281 -18.86 -4.38 17.12
CA VAL A 281 -18.35 -3.57 18.23
C VAL A 281 -18.70 -2.10 18.06
N VAL A 282 -18.69 -1.59 16.83
CA VAL A 282 -18.91 -0.19 16.49
C VAL A 282 -20.37 -0.01 16.06
N PRO A 283 -21.14 0.87 16.71
CA PRO A 283 -22.50 1.16 16.28
C PRO A 283 -22.48 2.06 15.05
N GLU A 284 -23.56 2.03 14.26
CA GLU A 284 -23.78 3.01 13.19
C GLU A 284 -23.83 4.44 13.76
N SER A 285 -23.44 5.43 12.96
CA SER A 285 -23.49 6.83 13.40
C SER A 285 -24.93 7.25 13.81
N PRO A 286 -25.13 7.71 15.06
CA PRO A 286 -26.42 8.25 15.48
C PRO A 286 -26.83 9.48 14.68
N ARG A 287 -25.88 10.35 14.29
CA ARG A 287 -26.17 11.53 13.46
C ARG A 287 -26.68 11.14 12.08
N TRP A 288 -26.06 10.15 11.44
CA TRP A 288 -26.52 9.64 10.15
C TRP A 288 -27.92 9.00 10.23
N LEU A 289 -28.22 8.30 11.33
CA LEU A 289 -29.55 7.72 11.53
C LEU A 289 -30.64 8.79 11.68
N LEU A 290 -30.33 9.91 12.33
CA LEU A 290 -31.25 11.05 12.46
C LEU A 290 -31.52 11.72 11.12
N THR A 291 -30.51 11.96 10.28
CA THR A 291 -30.71 12.52 8.94
C THR A 291 -31.53 11.59 8.03
N ARG A 292 -31.56 10.29 8.32
CA ARG A 292 -32.34 9.27 7.62
C ARG A 292 -33.74 9.03 8.20
N LYS A 293 -34.21 9.86 9.14
CA LYS A 293 -35.50 9.70 9.85
C LYS A 293 -35.64 8.34 10.55
N LYS A 294 -34.52 7.73 10.97
CA LYS A 294 -34.49 6.47 11.73
C LYS A 294 -34.25 6.76 13.21
N GLY A 295 -35.09 7.62 13.76
CA GLY A 295 -34.97 8.15 15.12
C GLY A 295 -34.91 7.08 16.19
N GLU A 296 -35.80 6.08 16.12
CA GLU A 296 -35.84 4.96 17.09
C GLU A 296 -34.51 4.19 17.17
N LYS A 297 -33.84 3.97 16.03
CA LYS A 297 -32.53 3.29 16.00
C LYS A 297 -31.44 4.16 16.60
N ALA A 298 -31.44 5.46 16.30
CA ALA A 298 -30.52 6.41 16.91
C ALA A 298 -30.70 6.46 18.43
N LEU A 299 -31.94 6.50 18.90
CA LEU A 299 -32.30 6.51 20.31
C LEU A 299 -31.85 5.23 21.03
N LYS A 300 -32.06 4.06 20.43
CA LYS A 300 -31.56 2.78 20.97
C LYS A 300 -30.04 2.76 21.11
N ILE A 301 -29.30 3.29 20.13
CA ILE A 301 -27.84 3.39 20.19
C ILE A 301 -27.42 4.36 21.31
N MET A 302 -28.05 5.54 21.38
CA MET A 302 -27.78 6.54 22.42
C MET A 302 -28.05 6.01 23.83
N HIS A 303 -29.14 5.25 24.02
CA HIS A 303 -29.45 4.60 25.29
C HIS A 303 -28.38 3.57 25.67
N ASN A 304 -27.87 2.81 24.70
CA ASN A 304 -26.82 1.82 24.94
C ASN A 304 -25.48 2.49 25.29
N ILE A 305 -25.15 3.62 24.64
CA ILE A 305 -23.98 4.44 24.96
C ILE A 305 -24.11 5.00 26.39
N ALA A 306 -25.25 5.62 26.72
CA ALA A 306 -25.50 6.17 28.05
C ALA A 306 -25.39 5.08 29.14
N LYS A 307 -26.01 3.91 28.92
CA LYS A 307 -25.92 2.75 29.83
C LYS A 307 -24.48 2.29 30.06
N HIS A 308 -23.67 2.19 29.00
CA HIS A 308 -22.25 1.84 29.13
C HIS A 308 -21.41 2.92 29.81
N ASN A 309 -21.82 4.18 29.69
CA ASN A 309 -21.19 5.31 30.37
C ASN A 309 -21.70 5.51 31.81
N GLY A 310 -22.65 4.69 32.27
CA GLY A 310 -23.27 4.82 33.60
C GLY A 310 -24.18 6.05 33.74
N LYS A 311 -24.69 6.59 32.63
CA LYS A 311 -25.60 7.74 32.59
C LYS A 311 -27.00 7.34 32.09
N TYR A 312 -27.98 8.18 32.37
CA TYR A 312 -29.36 8.03 31.92
C TYR A 312 -29.73 9.17 30.97
N LEU A 313 -30.38 8.84 29.86
CA LEU A 313 -30.91 9.84 28.92
C LEU A 313 -32.26 10.34 29.43
N SER A 314 -32.43 11.65 29.60
CA SER A 314 -33.71 12.23 30.02
C SER A 314 -34.82 12.00 28.97
N PRO A 315 -36.07 11.73 29.38
CA PRO A 315 -37.20 11.45 28.47
C PRO A 315 -37.46 12.57 27.45
N HIS A 316 -37.13 13.83 27.78
CA HIS A 316 -37.27 14.97 26.87
C HIS A 316 -36.47 14.82 25.57
N TYR A 317 -35.28 14.22 25.63
CA TYR A 317 -34.44 13.98 24.45
C TYR A 317 -34.86 12.74 23.67
N SER A 318 -35.61 11.84 24.31
CA SER A 318 -36.16 10.66 23.67
C SER A 318 -37.24 11.05 22.66
N GLU A 319 -38.07 12.04 23.00
CA GLU A 319 -39.09 12.58 22.08
C GLU A 319 -38.45 13.31 20.88
N VAL A 320 -37.39 14.10 21.12
CA VAL A 320 -36.66 14.85 20.07
C VAL A 320 -35.94 13.93 19.09
N LEU A 321 -35.36 12.82 19.56
CA LEU A 321 -34.72 11.83 18.69
C LEU A 321 -35.73 10.94 17.96
N SER A 322 -36.99 10.88 18.40
CA SER A 322 -38.05 10.04 17.83
C SER A 322 -38.92 10.74 16.77
N SER A 323 -38.92 12.08 16.74
CA SER A 323 -39.62 12.91 15.75
C SER A 323 -38.81 13.09 14.46
#